data_AF-K7NK53-F1
#
_entry.id   AF-K7NK53-F1
#
_cell.length_a   1.000
_cell.length_b   1.000
_cell.length_c   1.000
_cell.angle_alpha   90.00
_cell.angle_beta   90.00
_cell.angle_gamma   90.00
#
_symmetry.space_group_name_H-M   'P 1'
#
loop_
_entity.id
_entity.type
_entity.pdbx_description
1 polymer ?
#
loop_
_entity_poly.entity_id
_entity_poly.type
_entity_poly.pdbx_seq_one_letter_code
_entity_poly.pdbx_strand_id
1 'polypeptide(L)'
;GRLDNSAVSMTGAKLAFKSNEIVPVSVRSVTLDTVIPESEPVTLLKIDVQGWEYHVLKGASHLLSRVPGDAPYIIYEDDEKLLRESNTSSKNIRDFLVSMGYDSCIKHGTDTHCKKERTA
;
A
#
# COMPACT_ATOMS: atom_id res chain seq x y z
N GLY A 1 8.36 -18.82 7.83
CA GLY A 1 7.13 -18.50 8.57
C GLY A 1 6.41 -17.43 7.81
N ARG A 2 5.38 -17.82 7.05
CA ARG A 2 4.50 -16.89 6.35
C ARG A 2 3.22 -16.88 7.18
N LEU A 3 2.91 -15.76 7.81
CA LEU A 3 1.61 -15.57 8.45
C LEU A 3 0.63 -15.24 7.33
N ASP A 4 0.05 -16.27 6.74
CA ASP A 4 -1.07 -16.17 5.81
C ASP A 4 -2.34 -15.76 6.57
N ASN A 5 -2.39 -14.43 6.76
CA ASN A 5 -3.40 -13.51 7.34
C ASN A 5 -3.45 -13.41 8.88
N SER A 6 -2.49 -13.99 9.60
CA SER A 6 -2.85 -14.96 10.64
C SER A 6 -2.58 -14.62 12.12
N ALA A 7 -2.43 -13.34 12.51
CA ALA A 7 -2.39 -13.02 13.95
C ALA A 7 -3.72 -13.29 14.68
N VAL A 8 -4.82 -13.41 13.93
CA VAL A 8 -6.05 -13.98 14.45
C VAL A 8 -6.41 -15.21 13.63
N SER A 9 -5.85 -16.36 13.99
CA SER A 9 -6.43 -17.66 13.62
C SER A 9 -7.94 -17.58 13.81
N MET A 10 -8.77 -18.07 12.88
CA MET A 10 -10.21 -18.20 13.12
C MET A 10 -10.49 -18.87 14.49
N THR A 11 -9.63 -19.80 14.91
CA THR A 11 -9.67 -20.43 16.23
C THR A 11 -9.34 -19.45 17.36
N GLY A 12 -8.35 -18.57 17.16
CA GLY A 12 -8.01 -17.48 18.09
C GLY A 12 -9.10 -16.40 18.17
N ALA A 13 -9.72 -16.04 17.04
CA ALA A 13 -10.89 -15.15 17.00
C ALA A 13 -12.04 -15.76 17.79
N LYS A 14 -12.32 -17.06 17.57
CA LYS A 14 -13.35 -17.81 18.29
C LYS A 14 -13.11 -17.94 19.79
N LEU A 15 -11.84 -17.97 20.22
CA LEU A 15 -11.48 -17.99 21.65
C LEU A 15 -11.58 -16.60 22.30
N ALA A 16 -11.31 -15.53 21.54
CA ALA A 16 -11.32 -14.15 22.03
C ALA A 16 -12.73 -13.52 22.06
N PHE A 17 -13.61 -13.93 21.15
CA PHE A 17 -14.97 -13.40 21.03
C PHE A 17 -16.01 -14.44 21.48
N LYS A 18 -16.86 -14.07 22.45
CA LYS A 18 -17.91 -14.96 23.02
C LYS A 18 -19.02 -15.34 22.04
N SER A 19 -19.09 -14.74 20.85
CA SER A 19 -20.05 -15.09 19.79
C SER A 19 -19.33 -15.36 18.46
N ASN A 20 -19.79 -16.37 17.72
CA ASN A 20 -19.37 -16.67 16.35
C ASN A 20 -19.96 -15.68 15.32
N GLU A 21 -20.33 -14.48 15.75
CA GLU A 21 -21.10 -13.55 14.93
C GLU A 21 -20.15 -12.69 14.08
N ILE A 22 -20.27 -12.80 12.76
CA ILE A 22 -19.54 -11.95 11.83
C ILE A 22 -20.30 -10.63 11.74
N VAL A 23 -19.80 -9.60 12.44
CA VAL A 23 -20.39 -8.26 12.40
C VAL A 23 -19.67 -7.42 11.35
N PRO A 24 -20.33 -7.00 10.26
CA PRO A 24 -19.72 -6.10 9.29
C PRO A 24 -19.49 -4.73 9.94
N VAL A 25 -18.23 -4.26 9.90
CA VAL A 25 -17.87 -2.92 10.38
C VAL A 25 -17.66 -2.02 9.18
N SER A 26 -18.41 -0.93 9.12
CA SER A 26 -18.16 0.13 8.15
C SER A 26 -17.18 1.13 8.74
N VAL A 27 -16.08 1.36 8.04
CA VAL A 27 -15.06 2.35 8.41
C VAL A 27 -14.99 3.38 7.29
N ARG A 28 -14.90 4.66 7.66
CA ARG A 28 -14.70 5.74 6.70
C ARG A 28 -13.29 5.66 6.12
N SER A 29 -13.19 5.58 4.79
CA SER A 29 -11.93 5.73 4.07
C SER A 29 -11.69 7.19 3.71
N VAL A 30 -10.43 7.62 3.79
CA VAL A 30 -9.94 8.95 3.34
C VAL A 30 -8.68 8.75 2.50
N THR A 31 -8.34 9.72 1.66
CA THR A 31 -7.12 9.65 0.84
C THR A 31 -5.91 10.14 1.63
N LEU A 32 -4.72 9.63 1.33
CA LEU A 32 -3.49 10.09 1.98
C LEU A 32 -3.23 11.57 1.73
N ASP A 33 -3.55 12.09 0.53
CA ASP A 33 -3.42 13.51 0.21
C ASP A 33 -4.28 14.44 1.09
N THR A 34 -5.37 13.93 1.69
CA THR A 34 -6.19 14.73 2.65
C THR A 34 -5.64 14.70 4.07
N VAL A 35 -4.77 13.75 4.39
CA VAL A 35 -4.22 13.55 5.73
C VAL A 35 -2.82 14.14 5.84
N ILE A 36 -2.03 14.07 4.76
CA ILE A 36 -0.65 14.54 4.71
C ILE A 36 -0.62 15.88 3.98
N PRO A 37 -0.39 17.00 4.67
CA PRO A 37 -0.30 18.30 4.01
C PRO A 37 0.95 18.38 3.12
N GLU A 38 0.92 19.25 2.11
CA GLU A 38 2.03 19.41 1.16
C GLU A 38 3.35 19.79 1.84
N SER A 39 3.29 20.53 2.94
CA SER A 39 4.46 20.97 3.71
C SER A 39 5.09 19.87 4.57
N GLU A 40 4.39 18.76 4.82
CA GLU A 40 4.92 17.70 5.68
C GLU A 40 5.96 16.87 4.90
N PRO A 41 7.22 16.81 5.37
CA PRO A 41 8.23 15.99 4.72
C PRO A 41 7.96 14.50 4.97
N VAL A 42 7.89 13.72 3.89
CA VAL A 42 7.71 12.27 3.98
C VAL A 42 8.87 11.57 3.29
N THR A 43 9.73 10.94 4.07
CA THR A 43 10.90 10.21 3.53
C THR A 43 10.52 8.84 2.98
N LEU A 44 9.58 8.15 3.63
CA LEU A 44 9.22 6.76 3.34
C LEU A 44 7.70 6.58 3.43
N LEU A 45 7.12 5.95 2.40
CA LEU A 45 5.76 5.46 2.38
C LEU A 45 5.80 3.93 2.31
N LYS A 46 5.61 3.25 3.45
CA LYS A 46 5.38 1.80 3.48
C LYS A 46 3.87 1.54 3.38
N ILE A 47 3.50 0.66 2.46
CA ILE A 47 2.12 0.23 2.21
C ILE A 47 2.07 -1.29 2.43
N ASP A 48 1.17 -1.72 3.29
CA ASP A 48 0.89 -3.12 3.62
C ASP A 48 -0.59 -3.18 4.01
N VAL A 49 -1.45 -3.27 2.99
CA VAL A 49 -2.91 -3.18 3.14
C VAL A 49 -3.60 -4.40 2.53
N GLN A 50 -2.87 -5.52 2.47
CA GLN A 50 -3.36 -6.85 2.13
C GLN A 50 -4.16 -6.86 0.81
N GLY A 51 -3.60 -6.25 -0.25
CA GLY A 51 -4.17 -6.28 -1.60
C GLY A 51 -4.78 -4.95 -2.08
N TRP A 52 -4.88 -3.94 -1.22
CA TRP A 52 -5.44 -2.62 -1.56
C TRP A 52 -4.39 -1.56 -1.95
N GLU A 53 -3.15 -1.97 -2.23
CA GLU A 53 -1.99 -1.08 -2.40
C GLU A 53 -2.20 -0.07 -3.53
N TYR A 54 -2.79 -0.49 -4.65
CA TYR A 54 -3.09 0.40 -5.78
C TYR A 54 -4.01 1.57 -5.38
N HIS A 55 -5.03 1.31 -4.56
CA HIS A 55 -5.99 2.33 -4.13
C HIS A 55 -5.35 3.34 -3.17
N VAL A 56 -4.45 2.87 -2.29
CA VAL A 56 -3.66 3.74 -1.41
C VAL A 56 -2.76 4.66 -2.25
N LEU A 57 -2.06 4.11 -3.24
CA LEU A 57 -1.20 4.87 -4.14
C LEU A 57 -2.00 5.93 -4.93
N LYS A 58 -3.20 5.58 -5.42
CA LYS A 58 -4.10 6.54 -6.08
C LYS A 58 -4.53 7.68 -5.14
N GLY A 59 -4.78 7.38 -3.87
CA GLY A 59 -5.10 8.37 -2.84
C GLY A 59 -3.90 9.21 -2.35
N ALA A 60 -2.69 8.93 -2.83
CA ALA A 60 -1.47 9.66 -2.51
C ALA A 60 -0.91 10.41 -3.72
N SER A 61 -1.73 10.72 -4.72
CA SER A 61 -1.25 11.25 -6.01
C SER A 61 -0.48 12.57 -5.86
N HIS A 62 -0.90 13.48 -4.97
CA HIS A 62 -0.18 14.73 -4.71
C HIS A 62 1.14 14.50 -3.96
N LEU A 63 1.13 13.63 -2.95
CA LEU A 63 2.36 13.22 -2.26
C LEU A 63 3.37 12.59 -3.22
N LEU A 64 2.89 11.72 -4.11
CA LEU A 64 3.71 11.03 -5.09
C LEU A 64 4.12 11.93 -6.26
N SER A 65 3.43 13.03 -6.55
CA SER A 65 3.80 13.95 -7.62
C SER A 65 4.94 14.92 -7.26
N ARG A 66 5.38 14.93 -6.00
CA ARG A 66 6.52 15.76 -5.56
C ARG A 66 7.78 15.50 -6.40
N VAL A 67 8.67 16.48 -6.43
CA VAL A 67 9.93 16.41 -7.19
C VAL A 67 10.90 15.39 -6.59
N PRO A 68 11.84 14.82 -7.37
CA PRO A 68 12.87 13.93 -6.83
C PRO A 68 13.66 14.58 -5.68
N GLY A 69 13.69 13.92 -4.52
CA GLY A 69 14.26 14.46 -3.29
C GLY A 69 13.22 14.82 -2.23
N ASP A 70 12.03 15.27 -2.66
CA ASP A 70 10.89 15.56 -1.79
C ASP A 70 9.79 14.49 -1.88
N ALA A 71 9.79 13.71 -2.97
CA ALA A 71 8.94 12.55 -3.14
C ALA A 71 9.42 11.38 -2.25
N PRO A 72 8.51 10.66 -1.58
CA PRO A 72 8.88 9.59 -0.67
C PRO A 72 9.48 8.41 -1.42
N TYR A 73 10.38 7.68 -0.78
CA TYR A 73 10.66 6.29 -1.14
C TYR A 73 9.42 5.43 -0.87
N ILE A 74 9.10 4.48 -1.73
CA ILE A 74 7.92 3.63 -1.57
C ILE A 74 8.35 2.20 -1.33
N ILE A 75 7.73 1.55 -0.35
CA ILE A 75 7.76 0.09 -0.20
C ILE A 75 6.30 -0.38 -0.18
N TYR A 76 5.93 -1.31 -1.04
CA TYR A 76 4.58 -1.87 -1.03
C TYR A 76 4.63 -3.40 -1.20
N GLU A 77 3.66 -4.10 -0.61
CA GLU A 77 3.49 -5.53 -0.85
C GLU A 77 2.96 -5.77 -2.28
N ASP A 78 3.63 -6.65 -3.02
CA ASP A 78 3.34 -7.00 -4.40
C ASP A 78 3.00 -8.50 -4.50
N ASP A 79 1.90 -8.87 -3.84
CA ASP A 79 1.26 -10.20 -3.91
C ASP A 79 0.06 -10.16 -4.87
N GLU A 80 0.29 -10.61 -6.09
CA GLU A 80 -0.70 -10.62 -7.18
C GLU A 80 -2.00 -11.38 -6.83
N LYS A 81 -1.97 -12.32 -5.86
CA LYS A 81 -3.19 -12.99 -5.41
C LYS A 81 -4.09 -12.01 -4.64
N LEU A 82 -3.52 -11.28 -3.68
CA LEU A 82 -4.24 -10.31 -2.86
C LEU A 82 -4.71 -9.11 -3.69
N LEU A 83 -3.88 -8.63 -4.63
CA LEU A 83 -4.24 -7.53 -5.52
C LEU A 83 -5.50 -7.83 -6.36
N ARG A 84 -5.65 -9.08 -6.82
CA ARG A 84 -6.85 -9.50 -7.56
C ARG A 84 -8.11 -9.47 -6.71
N GLU A 85 -8.03 -9.68 -5.40
CA GLU A 85 -9.17 -9.57 -4.49
C GLU A 85 -9.70 -8.12 -4.39
N SER A 86 -8.88 -7.12 -4.72
CA SER A 86 -9.28 -5.71 -4.83
C SER A 86 -9.56 -5.25 -6.27
N ASN A 87 -9.64 -6.16 -7.25
CA ASN A 87 -9.79 -5.87 -8.68
C ASN A 87 -8.61 -5.09 -9.29
N THR A 88 -7.39 -5.34 -8.81
CA THR A 88 -6.16 -4.71 -9.31
C THR A 88 -5.08 -5.75 -9.62
N SER A 89 -3.91 -5.30 -10.10
CA SER A 89 -2.77 -6.16 -10.43
C SER A 89 -1.45 -5.43 -10.21
N SER A 90 -0.34 -6.17 -10.12
CA SER A 90 1.01 -5.62 -10.07
C SER A 90 1.28 -4.66 -11.23
N LYS A 91 0.72 -4.96 -12.42
CA LYS A 91 0.85 -4.10 -13.61
C LYS A 91 0.17 -2.74 -13.38
N ASN A 92 -1.02 -2.70 -12.80
CA ASN A 92 -1.72 -1.44 -12.54
C ASN A 92 -0.90 -0.54 -11.60
N ILE A 93 -0.32 -1.12 -10.55
CA ILE A 93 0.57 -0.39 -9.65
C ILE A 93 1.79 0.12 -10.41
N ARG A 94 2.43 -0.74 -11.20
CA ARG A 94 3.67 -0.38 -11.87
C ARG A 94 3.49 0.71 -12.93
N ASP A 95 2.45 0.60 -13.75
CA ASP A 95 2.07 1.63 -14.74
C ASP A 95 1.80 2.97 -14.07
N PHE A 96 1.10 2.97 -12.93
CA PHE A 96 0.79 4.19 -12.19
C PHE A 96 2.02 4.82 -11.53
N LEU A 97 2.91 4.01 -10.96
CA LEU A 97 4.15 4.52 -10.38
C LEU A 97 5.07 5.11 -11.46
N VAL A 98 5.17 4.47 -12.62
CA VAL A 98 5.90 5.01 -13.78
C VAL A 98 5.28 6.34 -14.23
N SER A 99 3.96 6.44 -14.33
CA SER A 99 3.32 7.72 -14.72
C SER A 99 3.52 8.85 -13.70
N MET A 100 3.87 8.51 -12.45
CA MET A 100 4.27 9.45 -11.41
C MET A 100 5.78 9.72 -11.36
N GLY A 101 6.60 9.09 -12.22
CA GLY A 101 8.06 9.28 -12.27
C GLY A 101 8.87 8.35 -11.37
N TYR A 102 8.27 7.26 -10.88
CA TYR A 102 8.96 6.20 -10.15
C TYR A 102 9.41 5.09 -11.09
N ASP A 103 10.43 5.37 -11.92
CA ASP A 103 10.94 4.40 -12.90
C ASP A 103 11.84 3.33 -12.26
N SER A 104 12.49 3.66 -11.14
CA SER A 104 13.44 2.78 -10.45
C SER A 104 12.73 1.98 -9.37
N CYS A 105 12.40 0.71 -9.66
CA CYS A 105 11.87 -0.21 -8.65
C CYS A 105 12.54 -1.58 -8.68
N ILE A 106 12.71 -2.16 -7.50
CA ILE A 106 13.38 -3.45 -7.26
C ILE A 106 12.47 -4.30 -6.35
N LYS A 107 12.30 -5.57 -6.70
CA LYS A 107 11.53 -6.53 -5.90
C LYS A 107 12.42 -7.24 -4.88
N HIS A 108 11.96 -7.31 -3.64
CA HIS A 108 12.59 -7.99 -2.51
C HIS A 108 11.58 -8.96 -1.88
N GLY A 109 11.59 -10.22 -2.31
CA GLY A 109 10.59 -11.19 -1.88
C GLY A 109 9.19 -10.80 -2.36
N THR A 110 8.27 -10.57 -1.43
CA THR A 110 6.91 -10.06 -1.74
C THR A 110 6.85 -8.54 -1.73
N ASP A 111 7.86 -7.81 -1.26
CA ASP A 111 7.86 -6.35 -1.30
C ASP A 111 8.45 -5.82 -2.61
N THR A 112 7.92 -4.70 -3.10
CA THR A 112 8.53 -3.89 -4.16
C THR A 112 8.91 -2.53 -3.60
N HIS A 113 10.14 -2.15 -3.91
CA HIS A 113 10.77 -0.92 -3.47
C HIS A 113 10.90 0.02 -4.66
N CYS A 114 10.47 1.27 -4.52
CA CYS A 114 10.48 2.25 -5.60
C CYS A 114 11.04 3.59 -5.15
N LYS A 115 11.80 4.24 -6.03
CA LYS A 115 12.27 5.61 -5.84
C LYS A 115 12.18 6.42 -7.13
N LYS A 116 12.01 7.74 -6.97
CA LYS A 116 12.32 8.70 -8.03
C LYS A 116 13.80 9.01 -7.97
N GLU A 117 14.50 8.78 -9.07
CA GLU A 117 15.88 9.23 -9.20
C GLU A 117 15.88 10.73 -9.48
N ARG A 118 16.88 11.46 -8.96
CA ARG A 118 17.16 12.80 -9.48
C ARG A 118 17.70 12.60 -10.90
N THR A 119 17.06 13.23 -11.89
CA THR A 119 17.67 13.37 -13.22
C THR A 119 19.00 14.09 -13.05
N ALA A 120 20.06 13.50 -13.59
CA ALA A 120 21.41 14.05 -13.58
C ALA A 120 21.49 15.39 -14.32
#